data_AF-A0AA38MN34-F1
#
_entry.id   AF-A0AA38MN34-F1
#
_cell.length_a   1.000
_cell.length_b   1.000
_cell.length_c   1.000
_cell.angle_alpha   90.00
_cell.angle_beta   90.00
_cell.angle_gamma   90.00
#
_symmetry.space_group_name_H-M   'P 1'
#
loop_
_entity.id
_entity.type
_entity.pdbx_description
1 polymer ?
#
loop_
_entity_poly.entity_id
_entity_poly.type
_entity_poly.pdbx_seq_one_letter_code
_entity_poly.pdbx_strand_id
1 'polypeptide(L)'
;MEYASLVWYPLYMTQYMVPDKIHRKFLKYLSYKLNGIYPSRGIPMDSLLIRHNMTSLSARRDVNCANFLVKLISNKVDCSYILSTIGFNVPRLSSRHVNTFYIPPSRTNVFHHSPSRTMCNCFNKLIVEDIFMSHR
;
A
#
# COMPACT_ATOMS: atom_id res chain seq x y z
N MET A 1 9.62 3.43 -9.22
CA MET A 1 8.39 4.13 -8.73
C MET A 1 7.95 3.56 -7.38
N GLU A 2 8.88 3.33 -6.45
CA GLU A 2 8.55 2.95 -5.07
C GLU A 2 8.91 4.06 -4.07
N TYR A 3 9.73 5.02 -4.50
CA TYR A 3 9.97 6.24 -3.77
C TYR A 3 8.68 7.05 -3.64
N ALA A 4 8.46 7.66 -2.47
CA ALA A 4 7.31 8.50 -2.18
C ALA A 4 5.94 7.85 -2.48
N SER A 5 5.82 6.53 -2.27
CA SER A 5 4.57 5.76 -2.48
C SER A 5 3.35 6.40 -1.80
N LEU A 6 3.57 7.07 -0.65
CA LEU A 6 2.55 7.80 0.10
C LEU A 6 2.12 9.12 -0.56
N VAL A 7 3.06 9.85 -1.17
CA VAL A 7 2.80 11.12 -1.87
C VAL A 7 2.07 10.88 -3.18
N TRP A 8 2.49 9.85 -3.91
CA TRP A 8 1.88 9.44 -5.17
C TRP A 8 0.65 8.53 -5.00
N TYR A 9 0.11 8.45 -3.79
CA TYR A 9 -1.08 7.64 -3.54
C TYR A 9 -2.28 8.26 -4.27
N PRO A 10 -3.01 7.50 -5.10
CA PRO A 10 -4.02 8.06 -5.98
C PRO A 10 -5.23 8.55 -5.17
N LEU A 11 -5.66 9.77 -5.48
CA LEU A 11 -6.89 10.37 -4.98
C LEU A 11 -8.11 9.94 -5.82
N TYR A 12 -7.87 9.69 -7.11
CA TYR A 12 -8.92 9.38 -8.08
C TYR A 12 -8.55 8.17 -8.95
N MET A 13 -9.56 7.46 -9.46
CA MET A 13 -9.39 6.30 -10.33
C MET A 13 -8.59 6.62 -11.61
N THR A 14 -8.67 7.84 -12.10
CA THR A 14 -7.90 8.30 -13.27
C THR A 14 -6.39 8.24 -13.01
N GLN A 15 -5.95 8.62 -11.81
CA GLN A 15 -4.56 8.55 -11.39
C GLN A 15 -4.09 7.12 -11.18
N TYR A 16 -5.00 6.20 -10.84
CA TYR A 16 -4.71 4.77 -10.72
C TYR A 16 -4.39 4.13 -12.08
N MET A 17 -5.12 4.51 -13.14
CA MET A 17 -4.98 3.90 -14.46
C MET A 17 -3.63 4.16 -15.15
N VAL A 18 -2.98 5.30 -14.90
CA VAL A 18 -1.76 5.69 -15.61
C VAL A 18 -0.56 4.80 -15.21
N PRO A 19 -0.22 4.64 -13.92
CA PRO A 19 0.85 3.75 -13.48
C PRO A 19 0.64 2.30 -13.89
N ASP A 20 -0.60 1.81 -13.88
CA ASP A 20 -0.93 0.44 -14.27
C ASP A 20 -0.71 0.20 -15.77
N LYS A 21 -1.05 1.18 -16.62
CA LYS A 21 -0.73 1.13 -18.06
C LYS A 21 0.78 1.09 -18.29
N ILE A 22 1.55 1.88 -17.56
CA ILE A 22 3.02 1.91 -17.65
C ILE A 22 3.60 0.58 -17.21
N HIS A 23 3.18 0.06 -16.05
CA HIS A 23 3.63 -1.22 -15.53
C HIS A 23 3.32 -2.35 -16.52
N ARG A 24 2.12 -2.38 -17.10
CA ARG A 24 1.74 -3.39 -18.08
C ARG A 24 2.62 -3.34 -19.33
N LYS A 25 2.92 -2.15 -19.86
CA LYS A 25 3.84 -1.98 -20.99
C LYS A 25 5.24 -2.49 -20.64
N PHE A 26 5.71 -2.21 -19.43
CA PHE A 26 7.00 -2.70 -18.93
C PHE A 26 7.05 -4.23 -18.89
N LEU A 27 6.06 -4.91 -18.32
CA LEU A 27 6.03 -6.39 -18.28
C LEU A 27 5.97 -7.03 -19.67
N LYS A 28 5.24 -6.43 -20.61
CA LYS A 28 5.21 -6.88 -21.99
C LYS A 28 6.58 -6.73 -22.65
N TYR A 29 7.24 -5.60 -22.43
CA TYR A 29 8.58 -5.36 -22.94
C TYR A 29 9.59 -6.34 -22.32
N LEU A 30 9.50 -6.61 -21.02
CA LEU A 30 10.32 -7.61 -20.34
C LEU A 30 10.12 -9.01 -20.97
N SER A 31 8.87 -9.38 -21.25
CA SER A 31 8.55 -10.66 -21.92
C SER A 31 9.17 -10.74 -23.32
N TYR A 32 9.12 -9.64 -24.07
CA TYR A 32 9.77 -9.55 -25.37
C TYR A 32 11.29 -9.68 -25.26
N LYS A 33 11.91 -9.05 -24.26
CA LYS A 33 13.36 -9.12 -24.04
C LYS A 33 13.83 -10.52 -23.63
N LEU A 34 13.02 -11.27 -22.88
CA LEU A 34 13.35 -12.63 -22.43
C LEU A 34 13.07 -13.72 -23.47
N ASN A 35 11.92 -13.63 -24.15
CA ASN A 35 11.44 -14.72 -25.03
C ASN A 35 11.46 -14.36 -26.52
N GLY A 36 11.83 -13.13 -26.88
CA GLY A 36 11.74 -12.60 -28.24
C GLY A 36 10.31 -12.32 -28.73
N ILE A 37 9.28 -12.65 -27.94
CA ILE A 37 7.87 -12.56 -28.33
C ILE A 37 7.15 -11.49 -27.53
N TYR A 38 6.58 -10.52 -28.22
CA TYR A 38 5.76 -9.48 -27.58
C TYR A 38 4.36 -10.03 -27.28
N PRO A 39 3.89 -9.99 -26.01
CA PRO A 39 2.59 -10.57 -25.65
C PRO A 39 1.42 -9.87 -26.36
N SER A 40 0.49 -10.68 -26.88
CA SER A 40 -0.70 -10.23 -27.63
C SER A 40 -1.57 -9.22 -26.87
N ARG A 41 -2.40 -8.48 -27.62
CA ARG A 41 -3.41 -7.59 -27.03
C ARG A 41 -4.44 -8.43 -26.26
N GLY A 42 -4.94 -7.89 -25.15
CA GLY A 42 -5.94 -8.58 -24.30
C GLY A 42 -5.40 -9.48 -23.19
N ILE A 43 -4.10 -9.80 -23.15
CA ILE A 43 -3.55 -10.67 -22.08
C ILE A 43 -3.83 -10.08 -20.68
N PRO A 44 -4.38 -10.87 -19.74
CA PRO A 44 -4.61 -10.45 -18.36
C PRO A 44 -3.33 -9.97 -17.68
N MET A 45 -3.46 -8.95 -16.83
CA MET A 45 -2.32 -8.42 -16.08
C MET A 45 -1.75 -9.47 -15.12
N ASP A 46 -2.61 -10.24 -14.46
CA ASP A 46 -2.21 -11.23 -13.46
C ASP A 46 -1.36 -12.33 -14.06
N SER A 47 -1.64 -12.75 -15.30
CA SER A 47 -0.81 -13.71 -16.02
C SER A 47 0.59 -13.18 -16.31
N LEU A 48 0.74 -11.88 -16.60
CA LEU A 48 2.05 -11.24 -16.79
C LEU A 48 2.79 -11.12 -15.46
N LEU A 49 2.08 -10.81 -14.37
CA LEU A 49 2.63 -10.70 -13.02
C LEU A 49 3.16 -12.05 -12.52
N ILE A 50 2.35 -13.11 -12.60
CA ILE A 50 2.72 -14.48 -12.21
C ILE A 50 3.92 -14.95 -13.03
N ARG A 51 3.90 -14.74 -14.35
CA ARG A 51 5.01 -15.14 -15.24
C ARG A 51 6.35 -14.55 -14.81
N HIS A 52 6.35 -13.31 -14.32
CA HIS A 52 7.57 -12.61 -13.94
C HIS A 52 7.83 -12.61 -12.43
N ASN A 53 7.06 -13.40 -11.65
CA ASN A 53 7.10 -13.40 -10.19
C ASN A 53 7.03 -11.99 -9.57
N MET A 54 6.22 -11.11 -10.18
CA MET A 54 6.02 -9.74 -9.70
C MET A 54 4.63 -9.57 -9.11
N THR A 55 4.52 -8.71 -8.12
CA THR A 55 3.24 -8.26 -7.56
C THR A 55 2.79 -6.95 -8.23
N SER A 56 1.48 -6.68 -8.16
CA SER A 56 0.92 -5.44 -8.71
C SER A 56 1.56 -4.20 -8.09
N LEU A 57 1.55 -3.09 -8.83
CA LEU A 57 2.08 -1.83 -8.34
C LEU A 57 1.25 -1.25 -7.18
N SER A 58 -0.06 -1.54 -7.15
CA SER A 58 -0.94 -1.18 -6.04
C SER A 58 -0.58 -1.93 -4.77
N ALA A 59 -0.46 -3.26 -4.83
CA ALA A 59 -0.12 -4.07 -3.67
C ALA A 59 1.23 -3.66 -3.05
N ARG A 60 2.25 -3.38 -3.89
CA ARG A 60 3.54 -2.88 -3.39
C ARG A 60 3.44 -1.49 -2.76
N ARG A 61 2.60 -0.61 -3.29
CA ARG A 61 2.35 0.71 -2.66
C ARG A 61 1.70 0.55 -1.30
N ASP A 62 0.71 -0.33 -1.17
CA ASP A 62 0.06 -0.59 0.12
C ASP A 62 1.05 -1.11 1.17
N VAL A 63 1.89 -2.07 0.77
CA VAL A 63 2.98 -2.58 1.62
C VAL A 63 3.97 -1.48 1.99
N ASN A 64 4.36 -0.63 1.03
CA ASN A 64 5.27 0.49 1.30
C ASN A 64 4.66 1.53 2.24
N CYS A 65 3.36 1.81 2.13
CA CYS A 65 2.63 2.70 3.05
C CYS A 65 2.61 2.13 4.46
N ALA A 66 2.32 0.83 4.63
CA ALA A 66 2.37 0.17 5.93
C ALA A 66 3.79 0.12 6.51
N ASN A 67 4.81 -0.17 5.68
CA ASN A 67 6.20 -0.14 6.10
C ASN A 67 6.67 1.25 6.52
N PHE A 68 6.20 2.31 5.86
CA PHE A 68 6.48 3.68 6.27
C PHE A 68 5.89 3.98 7.65
N LEU A 69 4.66 3.54 7.92
CA LEU A 69 4.03 3.66 9.25
C LEU A 69 4.86 2.97 10.34
N VAL A 70 5.29 1.73 10.09
CA VAL A 70 6.13 0.98 11.05
C VAL A 70 7.45 1.71 11.29
N LYS A 71 8.08 2.25 10.24
CA LYS A 71 9.30 3.04 10.38
C LYS A 71 9.09 4.32 11.18
N LEU A 72 7.94 4.99 11.00
CA LEU A 72 7.57 6.19 11.75
C LEU A 72 7.37 5.89 13.23
N ILE A 73 6.69 4.79 13.57
CA ILE A 73 6.48 4.36 14.97
C ILE A 73 7.78 3.87 15.61
N SER A 74 8.64 3.18 14.84
CA SER A 74 9.96 2.71 15.31
C SER A 74 11.02 3.81 15.36
N ASN A 75 10.62 5.09 15.22
CA ASN A 75 11.52 6.25 15.20
C ASN A 75 12.64 6.19 14.14
N LYS A 76 12.45 5.42 13.05
CA LYS A 76 13.36 5.38 11.89
C LYS A 76 13.09 6.53 10.92
N VAL A 77 11.94 7.19 11.06
CA VAL A 77 11.56 8.43 10.36
C VAL A 77 11.15 9.41 11.44
N ASP A 78 11.96 10.44 11.65
CA ASP A 78 11.66 11.48 12.65
C ASP A 78 10.68 12.50 12.07
N CYS A 79 9.40 12.35 12.42
CA CYS A 79 8.36 13.31 12.09
C CYS A 79 7.25 13.29 13.14
N SER A 80 7.47 14.04 14.22
CA SER A 80 6.52 14.18 15.33
C SER A 80 5.15 14.70 14.89
N TYR A 81 5.10 15.56 13.88
CA TYR A 81 3.85 16.07 13.31
C TYR A 81 2.98 14.97 12.71
N ILE A 82 3.55 14.09 11.87
CA ILE A 82 2.77 12.98 11.29
C ILE A 82 2.41 11.98 12.37
N LEU A 83 3.31 11.71 13.31
CA LEU A 83 3.07 10.79 14.43
C LEU A 83 1.90 11.24 15.31
N SER A 84 1.78 12.54 15.59
CA SER A 84 0.67 13.08 16.41
C SER A 84 -0.70 12.98 15.72
N THR A 85 -0.74 12.85 14.39
CA THR A 85 -2.00 12.65 13.64
C THR A 85 -2.49 11.21 13.61
N ILE A 86 -1.68 10.25 14.07
CA ILE A 86 -2.03 8.82 14.06
C ILE A 86 -2.82 8.49 15.32
N GLY A 87 -4.02 7.94 15.13
CA GLY A 87 -4.84 7.42 16.22
C GLY A 87 -4.50 5.95 16.49
N PHE A 88 -3.96 5.65 17.67
CA PHE A 88 -3.76 4.27 18.12
C PHE A 88 -5.05 3.71 18.69
N ASN A 89 -5.38 2.48 18.32
CA ASN A 89 -6.50 1.73 18.90
C ASN A 89 -5.91 0.56 19.69
N VAL A 90 -5.73 0.74 21.00
CA VAL A 90 -5.18 -0.31 21.86
C VAL A 90 -6.29 -1.32 22.17
N PRO A 91 -6.23 -2.57 21.66
CA PRO A 91 -7.25 -3.56 21.95
C PRO A 91 -7.20 -3.96 23.42
N ARG A 92 -8.37 -4.23 23.99
CA ARG A 92 -8.44 -4.89 25.31
C ARG A 92 -7.97 -6.34 25.15
N LEU A 93 -7.30 -6.88 26.18
CA LEU A 93 -7.04 -8.33 26.27
C LEU A 93 -8.37 -9.06 26.04
N SER A 94 -8.41 -9.99 25.07
CA SER A 94 -9.61 -10.73 24.60
C SER A 94 -10.58 -10.00 23.65
N SER A 95 -10.21 -8.85 23.09
CA SER A 95 -11.00 -8.22 22.03
C SER A 95 -10.92 -9.02 20.72
N ARG A 96 -12.07 -9.26 20.07
CA ARG A 96 -12.11 -9.79 18.69
C ARG A 96 -11.73 -8.75 17.63
N HIS A 97 -11.52 -7.50 18.03
CA HIS A 97 -11.08 -6.44 17.13
C HIS A 97 -9.56 -6.43 17.00
N VAL A 98 -9.09 -6.68 15.78
CA VAL A 98 -7.67 -6.81 15.41
C VAL A 98 -7.06 -5.49 14.93
N ASN A 99 -7.88 -4.44 14.74
CA ASN A 99 -7.41 -3.17 14.20
C ASN A 99 -6.50 -2.43 15.19
N THR A 100 -5.20 -2.34 14.87
CA THR A 100 -4.18 -1.61 15.63
C THR A 100 -4.38 -0.08 15.58
N PHE A 101 -4.90 0.45 14.47
CA PHE A 101 -5.07 1.90 14.28
C PHE A 101 -6.53 2.31 14.16
N TYR A 102 -6.88 3.45 14.75
CA TYR A 102 -8.17 4.10 14.60
C TYR A 102 -8.20 4.91 13.30
N ILE A 103 -9.27 4.73 12.51
CA ILE A 103 -9.45 5.37 11.20
C ILE A 103 -10.59 6.41 11.32
N PRO A 104 -10.28 7.72 11.50
CA PRO A 104 -11.28 8.75 11.79
C PRO A 104 -12.18 9.02 10.58
N PRO A 105 -13.51 9.09 10.71
CA PRO A 105 -14.43 9.21 9.56
C PRO A 105 -14.09 10.42 8.69
N SER A 106 -14.09 10.21 7.36
CA SER A 106 -13.75 11.25 6.40
C SER A 106 -15.00 11.92 5.81
N ARG A 107 -15.09 13.24 5.93
CA ARG A 107 -16.17 14.03 5.31
C ARG A 107 -15.84 14.50 3.88
N THR A 108 -14.56 14.48 3.50
CA THR A 108 -14.08 14.88 2.18
C THR A 108 -13.18 13.82 1.58
N ASN A 109 -13.14 13.73 0.24
CA ASN A 109 -12.24 12.82 -0.47
C ASN A 109 -10.76 13.12 -0.15
N VAL A 110 -10.41 14.40 -0.01
CA VAL A 110 -9.05 14.80 0.36
C VAL A 110 -8.64 14.21 1.71
N PHE A 111 -9.51 14.27 2.72
CA PHE A 111 -9.22 13.68 4.02
C PHE A 111 -9.25 12.14 3.97
N HIS A 112 -10.14 11.57 3.16
CA HIS A 112 -10.22 10.12 2.94
C HIS A 112 -8.88 9.54 2.43
N HIS A 113 -8.23 10.28 1.54
CA HIS A 113 -6.93 9.93 0.96
C HIS A 113 -5.77 10.63 1.66
N SER A 114 -5.96 11.15 2.88
CA SER A 114 -4.87 11.76 3.63
C SER A 114 -3.78 10.72 3.94
N PRO A 115 -2.51 11.14 4.03
CA PRO A 115 -1.40 10.22 4.27
C PRO A 115 -1.57 9.39 5.54
N SER A 116 -1.93 10.01 6.67
CA SER A 116 -2.11 9.35 7.96
C SER A 116 -3.21 8.28 7.91
N ARG A 117 -4.37 8.64 7.34
CA ARG A 117 -5.49 7.70 7.16
C ARG A 117 -5.14 6.56 6.22
N THR A 118 -4.47 6.86 5.10
CA THR A 118 -4.07 5.86 4.11
C THR A 118 -3.11 4.85 4.71
N MET A 119 -2.08 5.31 5.42
CA MET A 119 -1.13 4.43 6.11
C MET A 119 -1.82 3.51 7.12
N CYS A 120 -2.66 4.06 8.00
CA CYS A 120 -3.39 3.28 9.00
C CYS A 120 -4.33 2.25 8.35
N ASN A 121 -5.00 2.62 7.26
CA ASN A 121 -5.89 1.74 6.52
C ASN A 121 -5.12 0.62 5.79
N CYS A 122 -4.00 0.94 5.11
CA CYS A 122 -3.14 -0.07 4.49
C CYS A 122 -2.61 -1.05 5.53
N PHE A 123 -2.20 -0.54 6.70
CA PHE A 123 -1.73 -1.38 7.81
C PHE A 123 -2.82 -2.33 8.32
N ASN A 124 -3.98 -1.80 8.70
CA ASN A 124 -5.09 -2.62 9.22
C ASN A 124 -5.61 -3.65 8.18
N LYS A 125 -5.43 -3.39 6.89
CA LYS A 125 -5.80 -4.34 5.82
C LYS A 125 -4.78 -5.46 5.63
N LEU A 126 -3.50 -5.17 5.83
CA LEU A 126 -2.41 -6.11 5.52
C LEU A 126 -2.07 -7.03 6.69
N ILE A 127 -2.39 -6.62 7.92
CA ILE A 127 -1.94 -7.32 9.13
C ILE A 127 -3.10 -8.02 9.81
N VAL A 128 -2.88 -9.31 10.09
CA VAL A 128 -3.84 -10.21 10.74
C VAL A 128 -3.57 -10.34 12.25
N GLU A 129 -2.38 -9.91 12.73
CA GLU A 129 -2.01 -9.95 14.15
C GLU A 129 -1.42 -8.61 14.61
N ASP A 130 -1.91 -8.11 15.74
CA ASP A 130 -1.52 -6.80 16.26
C ASP A 130 -0.05 -6.76 16.72
N ILE A 131 0.71 -5.73 16.33
CA ILE A 131 2.13 -5.55 16.73
C ILE A 131 2.27 -5.53 18.25
N PHE A 132 1.27 -5.02 18.97
CA PHE A 132 1.32 -4.95 20.43
C PHE A 132 1.17 -6.30 21.13
N MET A 133 0.72 -7.33 20.40
CA MET A 133 0.48 -8.68 20.95
C MET A 133 1.56 -9.69 20.58
N SER A 134 2.50 -9.37 19.67
CA SER A 134 3.51 -10.32 19.17
C SER A 134 4.74 -10.51 20.09
N HIS A 135 4.84 -9.76 21.19
CA HIS A 135 5.96 -9.81 22.14
C HIS A 135 5.62 -10.54 23.46
N ARG A 136 4.69 -11.49 23.46
CA ARG A 136 4.38 -12.35 24.61
C ARG A 136 4.59 -13.82 24.32
#